data_AF-A0A2E0MV01-F1
#
_entry.id   AF-A0A2E0MV01-F1
#
_cell.length_a   1.000
_cell.length_b   1.000
_cell.length_c   1.000
_cell.angle_alpha   90.00
_cell.angle_beta   90.00
_cell.angle_gamma   90.00
#
_symmetry.space_group_name_H-M   'P 1'
#
loop_
_entity.id
_entity.type
_entity.pdbx_description
1 polymer ?
#
loop_
_entity_poly.entity_id
_entity_poly.type
_entity_poly.pdbx_seq_one_letter_code
_entity_poly.pdbx_strand_id
1 'polypeptide(L)'
;MGKNRKCPHCGYQAGDDLQIVSVVDNASELQREVAIANMPESLRDEMRERLPKAIEINENPSASQLFACIRTAAIDDIIGIDRLAGALRGKGITVDAEDVAEEAVSQGLLIRRDDGTYLLLA
;
A
#
# COMPACT_ATOMS: atom_id res chain seq x y z
N MET A 1 1.20 18.12 21.38
CA MET A 1 0.56 17.40 22.51
C MET A 1 -0.92 17.29 22.23
N GLY A 2 -1.39 16.09 21.86
CA GLY A 2 -2.75 15.86 21.33
C GLY A 2 -3.83 16.04 22.41
N LYS A 3 -4.70 17.03 22.23
CA LYS A 3 -5.82 17.33 23.14
C LYS A 3 -7.10 16.61 22.73
N ASN A 4 -7.07 15.27 22.62
CA ASN A 4 -8.30 14.50 22.52
C ASN A 4 -8.28 13.36 23.54
N ARG A 5 -8.97 13.59 24.66
CA ARG A 5 -9.11 12.64 25.78
C ARG A 5 -10.20 11.59 25.54
N LYS A 6 -10.73 11.48 24.33
CA LYS A 6 -11.85 10.60 24.00
C LYS A 6 -11.49 9.72 22.83
N CYS A 7 -11.56 8.40 23.02
CA CYS A 7 -11.31 7.44 21.95
C CYS A 7 -12.38 7.61 20.85
N PRO A 8 -12.00 7.83 19.57
CA PRO A 8 -12.96 8.00 18.48
C PRO A 8 -13.68 6.69 18.14
N HIS A 9 -13.17 5.53 18.57
CA HIS A 9 -13.73 4.24 18.22
C HIS A 9 -14.82 3.77 19.20
N CYS A 10 -14.60 3.92 20.50
CA CYS A 10 -15.52 3.43 21.54
C CYS A 10 -16.09 4.54 22.43
N GLY A 11 -15.63 5.78 22.27
CA GLY A 11 -16.08 6.92 23.08
C GLY A 11 -15.54 6.96 24.51
N TYR A 12 -14.68 6.02 24.90
CA TYR A 12 -14.07 5.99 26.23
C TYR A 12 -13.27 7.27 26.50
N GLN A 13 -13.53 7.89 27.65
CA GLN A 13 -12.74 9.03 28.13
C GLN A 13 -11.52 8.51 28.86
N ALA A 14 -10.36 8.83 28.30
CA ALA A 14 -9.10 8.43 28.87
C ALA A 14 -8.73 9.36 30.04
N GLY A 15 -8.55 8.77 31.22
CA GLY A 15 -8.14 9.45 32.45
C GLY A 15 -6.63 9.76 32.50
N ASP A 16 -6.14 10.18 33.66
CA ASP A 16 -4.73 10.55 33.84
C ASP A 16 -3.75 9.35 33.85
N ASP A 17 -4.27 8.11 33.89
CA ASP A 17 -3.47 6.86 33.89
C ASP A 17 -3.06 6.38 32.47
N LEU A 18 -3.09 7.28 31.49
CA LEU A 18 -2.71 6.98 30.10
C LEU A 18 -1.19 6.78 29.98
N GLN A 19 -0.79 5.57 29.62
CA GLN A 19 0.58 5.27 29.20
C GLN A 19 0.67 5.20 27.68
N ILE A 20 1.66 5.89 27.10
CA ILE A 20 1.99 5.73 25.68
C ILE A 20 2.71 4.38 25.52
N VAL A 21 2.07 3.44 24.81
CA VAL A 21 2.61 2.10 24.56
C VAL A 21 3.32 1.98 23.19
N SER A 22 3.05 2.89 22.27
CA SER A 22 3.56 2.87 20.89
C SER A 22 3.41 4.25 20.23
N VAL A 23 4.34 4.60 19.35
CA VAL A 23 4.28 5.79 18.48
C VAL A 23 4.56 5.32 17.05
N VAL A 24 3.77 5.79 16.10
CA VAL A 24 3.80 5.38 14.69
C VAL A 24 3.65 6.59 13.78
N ASP A 25 4.05 6.44 12.52
CA ASP A 25 4.18 7.58 11.59
C ASP A 25 2.91 7.84 10.77
N ASN A 26 2.01 6.86 10.65
CA ASN A 26 0.78 6.99 9.86
C ASN A 26 -0.44 6.25 10.44
N ALA A 27 -1.62 6.58 9.90
CA ALA A 27 -2.90 6.04 10.37
C ALA A 27 -3.06 4.52 10.16
N SER A 28 -2.46 3.97 9.10
CA SER A 28 -2.50 2.53 8.81
C SER A 28 -1.70 1.74 9.85
N GLU A 29 -0.51 2.23 10.20
CA GLU A 29 0.30 1.69 11.29
C GLU A 29 -0.40 1.82 12.65
N LEU A 30 -1.08 2.96 12.89
CA LEU A 30 -1.84 3.17 14.12
C LEU A 30 -2.95 2.14 14.27
N GLN A 31 -3.72 1.89 13.21
CA GLN A 31 -4.78 0.89 13.23
C GLN A 31 -4.23 -0.51 13.50
N ARG A 32 -3.06 -0.85 12.94
CA ARG A 32 -2.36 -2.11 13.17
C ARG A 32 -1.91 -2.27 14.62
N GLU A 33 -1.20 -1.28 15.17
CA GLU A 33 -0.68 -1.31 16.53
C GLU A 33 -1.82 -1.33 17.57
N VAL A 34 -2.90 -0.59 17.34
CA VAL A 34 -4.09 -0.62 18.21
C VAL A 34 -4.75 -1.99 18.18
N ALA A 35 -4.88 -2.62 17.01
CA ALA A 35 -5.44 -3.97 16.92
C ALA A 35 -4.58 -4.99 17.69
N ILE A 36 -3.24 -4.91 17.55
CA ILE A 36 -2.29 -5.78 18.26
C ILE A 36 -2.37 -5.57 19.78
N ALA A 37 -2.38 -4.33 20.24
CA ALA A 37 -2.41 -3.99 21.66
C ALA A 37 -3.71 -4.45 22.36
N ASN A 38 -4.83 -4.49 21.64
CA ASN A 38 -6.11 -4.94 22.17
C ASN A 38 -6.29 -6.46 22.21
N MET A 39 -5.29 -7.24 21.77
CA MET A 39 -5.38 -8.70 21.74
C MET A 39 -4.75 -9.38 22.97
N PRO A 40 -5.25 -10.59 23.34
CA PRO A 40 -4.66 -11.41 24.38
C PRO A 40 -3.19 -11.72 24.11
N GLU A 41 -2.35 -11.74 25.14
CA GLU A 41 -0.89 -11.92 25.02
C GLU A 41 -0.50 -13.15 24.21
N SER A 42 -1.23 -14.25 24.39
CA SER A 42 -1.00 -15.52 23.69
C SER A 42 -1.17 -15.45 22.17
N LEU A 43 -1.80 -14.39 21.63
CA LEU A 43 -2.12 -14.25 20.20
C LEU A 43 -1.40 -13.05 19.55
N ARG A 44 -0.72 -12.20 20.31
CA ARG A 44 -0.07 -10.99 19.76
C ARG A 44 1.05 -11.32 18.79
N ASP A 45 1.87 -12.32 19.10
CA ASP A 45 3.02 -12.69 18.28
C ASP A 45 2.59 -13.34 16.95
N GLU A 46 1.59 -14.23 16.99
CA GLU A 46 1.01 -14.82 15.77
C GLU A 46 0.36 -13.74 14.88
N MET A 47 -0.34 -12.77 15.49
CA MET A 47 -0.95 -11.67 14.75
C MET A 47 0.08 -10.69 14.19
N ARG A 48 1.21 -10.46 14.85
CA ARG A 48 2.32 -9.65 14.30
C ARG A 48 2.89 -10.24 13.02
N GLU A 49 2.98 -11.57 12.93
CA GLU A 49 3.41 -12.27 11.72
C GLU A 49 2.34 -12.29 10.63
N ARG A 50 1.06 -12.41 11.01
CA ARG A 50 -0.05 -12.58 10.05
C ARG A 50 -0.68 -11.27 9.57
N LEU A 51 -0.57 -10.18 10.33
CA LEU A 51 -1.00 -8.87 9.87
C LEU A 51 -0.03 -8.41 8.78
N PRO A 52 -0.53 -8.05 7.58
CA PRO A 52 0.33 -7.51 6.54
C PRO A 52 1.12 -6.34 7.13
N LYS A 53 2.44 -6.37 6.93
CA LYS A 53 3.28 -5.21 7.24
C LYS A 53 2.65 -4.01 6.52
N ALA A 54 2.63 -2.86 7.20
CA ALA A 54 2.24 -1.62 6.54
C ALA A 54 2.97 -1.56 5.20
N ILE A 55 2.24 -1.32 4.12
CA ILE A 55 2.82 -1.24 2.80
C ILE A 55 3.84 -0.11 2.87
N GLU A 56 5.14 -0.45 2.84
CA GLU A 56 6.20 0.55 2.83
C GLU A 56 6.03 1.39 1.57
N ILE A 57 5.88 2.71 1.76
CA ILE A 57 5.74 3.64 0.65
C ILE A 57 7.08 3.73 -0.06
N ASN A 58 7.09 3.37 -1.35
CA ASN A 58 8.26 3.47 -2.21
C ASN A 58 8.06 4.62 -3.20
N GLU A 59 8.61 5.78 -2.86
CA GLU A 59 8.53 7.00 -3.68
C GLU A 59 9.49 6.97 -4.88
N ASN A 60 10.56 6.17 -4.82
CA ASN A 60 11.59 6.07 -5.86
C ASN A 60 11.80 4.61 -6.29
N PRO A 61 10.80 3.99 -6.95
CA PRO A 61 10.91 2.61 -7.40
C PRO A 61 11.99 2.46 -8.48
N SER A 62 12.72 1.34 -8.44
CA SER A 62 13.64 1.00 -9.52
C SER A 62 12.88 0.62 -10.80
N ALA A 63 13.54 0.75 -11.96
CA ALA A 63 12.97 0.32 -13.23
C ALA A 63 12.55 -1.17 -13.21
N SER A 64 13.30 -2.02 -12.52
CA SER A 64 12.96 -3.45 -12.36
C SER A 64 11.70 -3.68 -11.52
N GLN A 65 11.45 -2.84 -10.52
CA GLN A 65 10.23 -2.89 -9.72
C GLN A 65 9.01 -2.44 -10.53
N LEU A 66 9.14 -1.36 -11.31
CA LEU A 66 8.09 -0.88 -12.22
C LEU A 66 7.77 -1.93 -13.28
N PHE A 67 8.80 -2.51 -13.90
CA PHE A 67 8.63 -3.57 -14.90
C PHE A 67 7.95 -4.82 -14.31
N ALA A 68 8.28 -5.20 -13.06
CA ALA A 68 7.58 -6.29 -12.39
C ALA A 68 6.08 -5.97 -12.18
N CYS A 69 5.71 -4.72 -11.90
CA CYS A 69 4.32 -4.31 -11.79
C CYS A 69 3.60 -4.37 -13.15
N ILE A 70 4.25 -3.89 -14.21
CA ILE A 70 3.75 -3.96 -15.59
C ILE A 70 3.42 -5.41 -15.97
N ARG A 71 4.35 -6.35 -15.77
CA ARG A 71 4.11 -7.78 -16.04
C ARG A 71 3.00 -8.38 -15.16
N THR A 72 2.91 -7.95 -13.91
CA THR A 72 1.88 -8.43 -12.98
C THR A 72 0.49 -7.96 -13.39
N ALA A 73 0.39 -6.77 -13.99
CA ALA A 73 -0.87 -6.19 -14.42
C ALA A 73 -1.43 -6.85 -15.70
N ALA A 74 -0.57 -7.48 -16.51
CA ALA A 74 -0.92 -8.09 -17.78
C ALA A 74 -1.78 -9.35 -17.63
N ILE A 75 -2.84 -9.45 -18.44
CA ILE A 75 -3.56 -10.70 -18.74
C ILE A 75 -3.56 -10.87 -20.23
N ASP A 76 -3.11 -12.03 -20.71
CA ASP A 76 -2.99 -12.31 -22.15
C ASP A 76 -2.25 -11.15 -22.87
N ASP A 77 -1.17 -10.69 -22.25
CA ASP A 77 -0.34 -9.55 -22.67
C ASP A 77 -1.05 -8.19 -22.74
N ILE A 78 -2.30 -8.10 -22.31
CA ILE A 78 -3.07 -6.85 -22.27
C ILE A 78 -3.05 -6.27 -20.85
N ILE A 79 -2.74 -4.99 -20.75
CA ILE A 79 -2.67 -4.22 -19.51
C ILE A 79 -3.76 -3.14 -19.55
N GLY A 80 -4.65 -3.19 -18.56
CA GLY A 80 -5.57 -2.09 -18.25
C GLY A 80 -4.96 -1.16 -17.19
N ILE A 81 -5.25 0.14 -17.30
CA ILE A 81 -4.64 1.15 -16.42
C ILE A 81 -4.97 0.93 -14.94
N ASP A 82 -6.23 0.58 -14.64
CA ASP A 82 -6.68 0.26 -13.27
C ASP A 82 -5.93 -0.93 -12.67
N ARG A 83 -5.57 -1.92 -13.51
CA ARG A 83 -4.81 -3.10 -13.07
C ARG A 83 -3.37 -2.73 -12.77
N LEU A 84 -2.77 -1.87 -13.61
CA LEU A 84 -1.43 -1.35 -13.36
C LEU A 84 -1.39 -0.53 -12.06
N ALA A 85 -2.37 0.36 -11.85
CA ALA A 85 -2.53 1.11 -10.61
C ALA A 85 -2.67 0.17 -9.39
N GLY A 86 -3.45 -0.91 -9.53
CA GLY A 86 -3.59 -1.95 -8.50
C GLY A 86 -2.27 -2.66 -8.20
N ALA A 87 -1.50 -3.02 -9.22
CA ALA A 87 -0.20 -3.67 -9.07
C ALA A 87 0.85 -2.76 -8.40
N LEU A 88 0.86 -1.47 -8.77
CA LEU A 88 1.73 -0.45 -8.17
C LEU A 88 1.38 -0.24 -6.68
N ARG A 89 0.10 -0.04 -6.37
CA ARG A 89 -0.39 0.12 -4.99
C ARG A 89 -0.09 -1.10 -4.13
N GLY A 90 -0.24 -2.31 -4.68
CA GLY A 90 0.12 -3.56 -3.99
C GLY A 90 1.59 -3.67 -3.61
N LYS A 91 2.47 -2.88 -4.24
CA LYS A 91 3.90 -2.77 -3.89
C LYS A 91 4.25 -1.48 -3.16
N GLY A 92 3.27 -0.65 -2.79
CA GLY A 92 3.53 0.63 -2.13
C GLY A 92 4.10 1.71 -3.03
N ILE A 93 4.05 1.52 -4.35
CA ILE A 93 4.56 2.48 -5.31
C ILE A 93 3.51 3.56 -5.52
N THR A 94 3.92 4.82 -5.36
CA THR A 94 3.05 6.01 -5.46
C THR A 94 3.09 6.69 -6.82
N VAL A 95 3.96 6.24 -7.73
CA VAL A 95 4.03 6.73 -9.11
C VAL A 95 2.71 6.45 -9.81
N ASP A 96 2.25 7.42 -10.59
CA ASP A 96 1.02 7.34 -11.36
C ASP A 96 1.10 6.24 -12.43
N ALA A 97 -0.02 5.53 -12.63
CA ALA A 97 -0.03 4.38 -13.53
C ALA A 97 0.09 4.79 -14.99
N GLU A 98 -0.47 5.95 -15.35
CA GLU A 98 -0.42 6.52 -16.68
C GLU A 98 1.00 6.97 -16.99
N ASP A 99 1.68 7.63 -16.05
CA ASP A 99 3.09 8.01 -16.20
C ASP A 99 3.98 6.78 -16.44
N VAL A 100 3.77 5.69 -15.68
CA VAL A 100 4.50 4.43 -15.87
C VAL A 100 4.19 3.79 -17.23
N ALA A 101 2.93 3.81 -17.65
CA ALA A 101 2.52 3.24 -18.94
C ALA A 101 3.10 4.04 -20.11
N GLU A 102 3.05 5.37 -20.07
CA GLU A 102 3.59 6.24 -21.11
C GLU A 102 5.12 6.13 -21.21
N GLU A 103 5.81 6.05 -20.08
CA GLU A 103 7.26 5.80 -20.10
C GLU A 103 7.56 4.40 -20.66
N ALA A 104 6.77 3.39 -20.33
CA ALA A 104 6.95 2.06 -20.90
C ALA A 104 6.65 2.03 -22.42
N VAL A 105 5.73 2.87 -22.91
CA VAL A 105 5.54 3.09 -24.36
C VAL A 105 6.75 3.79 -24.97
N SER A 106 7.30 4.82 -24.32
CA SER A 106 8.47 5.57 -24.81
C SER A 106 9.71 4.69 -24.93
N GLN A 107 9.86 3.72 -24.03
CA GLN A 107 10.94 2.73 -24.01
C GLN A 107 10.68 1.51 -24.93
N GLY A 108 9.53 1.46 -25.61
CA GLY A 108 9.17 0.37 -26.52
C GLY A 108 8.83 -0.95 -25.82
N LEU A 109 8.42 -0.91 -24.55
CA LEU A 109 7.94 -2.08 -23.79
C LEU A 109 6.44 -2.31 -23.98
N LEU A 110 5.68 -1.24 -24.20
CA LEU A 110 4.23 -1.27 -24.40
C LEU A 110 3.83 -0.63 -25.73
N ILE A 111 2.70 -1.06 -26.28
CA ILE A 111 1.97 -0.38 -27.36
C ILE A 111 0.60 0.05 -26.85
N ARG A 112 0.28 1.35 -26.97
CA ARG A 112 -1.05 1.87 -26.68
C ARG A 112 -2.06 1.38 -27.73
N ARG A 113 -3.23 0.94 -27.28
CA ARG A 113 -4.35 0.50 -28.12
C ARG A 113 -5.49 1.52 -28.08
N ASP A 114 -6.34 1.49 -29.09
CA ASP A 114 -7.44 2.45 -29.26
C ASP A 114 -8.55 2.32 -28.20
N ASP A 115 -8.57 1.20 -27.47
CA ASP A 115 -9.53 0.91 -26.39
C ASP A 115 -9.06 1.40 -25.01
N GLY A 116 -7.95 2.14 -24.94
CA GLY A 116 -7.37 2.63 -23.68
C GLY A 116 -6.58 1.58 -22.91
N THR A 117 -6.33 0.40 -23.50
CA THR A 117 -5.42 -0.62 -22.95
C THR A 117 -4.04 -0.56 -23.60
N TYR A 118 -3.09 -1.29 -23.03
CA TYR A 118 -1.73 -1.39 -23.52
C TYR A 118 -1.39 -2.86 -23.81
N LEU A 119 -0.71 -3.11 -24.93
CA LEU A 119 -0.14 -4.42 -25.26
C LEU A 119 1.31 -4.48 -24.75
N LEU A 120 1.63 -5.52 -23.98
CA LEU A 120 2.99 -5.83 -23.55
C LEU A 120 3.75 -6.53 -24.68
N LEU A 121 4.98 -6.06 -24.95
CA LEU A 121 5.85 -6.61 -26.01
C LEU A 121 6.96 -7.54 -25.51
N ALA A 122 7.07 -7.72 -24.19
CA ALA A 122 8.24 -8.34 -23.52
C ALA A 122 7.94 -9.71 -22.91
#